data_AF-A0A7I7MU73-F1
#
_entry.id   AF-A0A7I7MU73-F1
#
_cell.length_a   1.000
_cell.length_b   1.000
_cell.length_c   1.000
_cell.angle_alpha   90.00
_cell.angle_beta   90.00
_cell.angle_gamma   90.00
#
_symmetry.space_group_name_H-M   'P 1'
#
loop_
_entity.id
_entity.type
_entity.pdbx_description
1 polymer ?
#
loop_
_entity_poly.entity_id
_entity_poly.type
_entity_poly.pdbx_seq_one_letter_code
_entity_poly.pdbx_strand_id
1 'polypeptide(L)' 'MANSVAARKLRLALDIYEVGEQMQRMRLRRERPDADVVDIEVAIDAWRMTRPGAEAGDSAGRTSTRFM' A
#
# COMPACT_ATOMS: atom_id res chain seq x y z
N MET A 1 -0.43 -11.70 25.81
CA MET A 1 0.54 -10.80 25.14
C MET A 1 -0.11 -10.15 23.92
N ALA A 2 0.34 -8.95 23.52
CA ALA A 2 -0.09 -8.13 22.36
C ALA A 2 -1.27 -7.14 22.53
N ASN A 3 -1.25 -6.32 23.59
CA ASN A 3 -2.13 -5.14 23.73
C ASN A 3 -1.35 -3.82 23.97
N SER A 4 -0.13 -3.71 23.44
CA SER A 4 0.58 -2.42 23.45
C SER A 4 -0.06 -1.45 22.47
N VAL A 5 0.07 -0.15 22.72
CA VAL A 5 -0.37 0.91 21.80
C VAL A 5 0.25 0.71 20.41
N ALA A 6 1.53 0.34 20.35
CA ALA A 6 2.23 0.08 19.10
C ALA A 6 1.61 -1.08 18.31
N ALA A 7 1.28 -2.20 18.98
CA ALA A 7 0.64 -3.34 18.33
C ALA A 7 -0.74 -2.99 17.75
N ARG A 8 -1.54 -2.17 18.46
CA ARG A 8 -2.84 -1.70 17.95
C ARG A 8 -2.69 -0.78 16.75
N LYS A 9 -1.74 0.16 16.78
CA LYS A 9 -1.46 1.06 15.65
C LYS A 9 -1.00 0.30 14.41
N LEU A 10 -0.15 -0.72 14.59
CA LEU A 10 0.29 -1.55 13.48
C LEU A 10 -0.88 -2.31 12.85
N ARG A 11 -1.74 -2.94 13.65
CA ARG A 11 -2.95 -3.61 13.13
C ARG A 11 -3.82 -2.66 12.33
N LEU A 12 -4.13 -1.49 12.89
CA LEU A 12 -4.90 -0.46 12.18
C LEU A 12 -4.25 -0.04 10.85
N ALA A 13 -2.92 0.09 10.82
CA ALA A 13 -2.21 0.42 9.58
C ALA A 13 -2.34 -0.69 8.53
N LEU A 14 -2.31 -1.96 8.94
CA LEU A 14 -2.53 -3.10 8.04
C LEU A 14 -3.99 -3.15 7.55
N ASP A 15 -4.97 -2.91 8.42
CA ASP A 15 -6.39 -2.86 8.04
C ASP A 15 -6.62 -1.75 6.98
N ILE A 16 -6.03 -0.57 7.18
CA ILE A 16 -6.12 0.55 6.22
C ILE A 16 -5.43 0.19 4.90
N TYR A 17 -4.28 -0.48 4.95
CA TYR A 17 -3.57 -0.94 3.76
C TYR A 17 -4.42 -1.90 2.93
N GLU A 18 -5.05 -2.89 3.56
CA GLU A 18 -5.92 -3.86 2.87
C GLU A 18 -7.10 -3.17 2.16
N VAL A 19 -7.74 -2.19 2.81
CA VAL A 19 -8.81 -1.39 2.20
C VAL A 19 -8.30 -0.60 1.00
N GLY A 20 -7.15 0.08 1.13
CA GLY A 20 -6.55 0.84 0.04
C GLY A 20 -6.19 -0.03 -1.16
N GLU A 21 -5.71 -1.24 -0.92
CA GLU A 21 -5.38 -2.20 -1.97
C GLU A 21 -6.63 -2.70 -2.71
N GLN A 22 -7.73 -2.96 -2.00
CA GLN A 22 -9.02 -3.29 -2.63
C GLN A 22 -9.53 -2.15 -3.52
N MET A 23 -9.38 -0.90 -3.08
CA MET A 23 -9.71 0.28 -3.87
C MET A 23 -8.87 0.36 -5.14
N GLN A 24 -7.57 0.07 -5.05
CA GLN A 24 -6.68 0.05 -6.21
C GLN A 24 -7.04 -1.07 -7.20
N ARG A 25 -7.41 -2.26 -6.72
CA ARG A 25 -7.94 -3.34 -7.58
C ARG A 25 -9.18 -2.89 -8.34
N MET A 26 -10.14 -2.29 -7.63
CA MET A 26 -11.36 -1.78 -8.26
C MET A 26 -11.06 -0.71 -9.30
N ARG A 27 -10.11 0.19 -9.03
CA ARG A 27 -9.65 1.19 -9.99
C ARG A 27 -9.08 0.53 -11.25
N LEU A 28 -8.15 -0.42 -11.11
CA LEU A 28 -7.53 -1.09 -12.25
C LEU A 28 -8.55 -1.86 -13.10
N ARG A 29 -9.53 -2.52 -12.48
CA ARG A 29 -10.64 -3.18 -13.20
C ARG A 29 -11.47 -2.19 -14.03
N ARG A 30 -11.69 -0.97 -13.54
CA ARG A 30 -12.40 0.08 -14.30
C ARG A 30 -11.55 0.61 -15.46
N GLU A 31 -10.25 0.76 -15.25
CA GLU A 31 -9.30 1.23 -16.28
C GLU A 31 -9.04 0.17 -17.35
N ARG A 32 -9.23 -1.12 -17.03
CA ARG A 32 -8.98 -2.26 -17.92
C ARG A 32 -10.14 -3.26 -17.90
N PRO A 33 -11.28 -2.94 -18.53
CA PRO A 33 -12.49 -3.78 -18.46
C PRO A 33 -12.30 -5.21 -18.99
N ASP A 34 -11.42 -5.39 -19.96
CA ASP A 34 -11.17 -6.68 -20.63
C ASP A 34 -10.04 -7.50 -19.98
N ALA A 35 -9.35 -6.94 -18.97
CA ALA A 35 -8.28 -7.65 -18.28
C ALA A 35 -8.85 -8.77 -17.41
N ASP A 36 -8.19 -9.93 -17.43
CA ASP A 36 -8.57 -11.02 -16.55
C ASP A 36 -8.07 -10.78 -15.11
N VAL A 37 -8.41 -11.70 -14.20
CA VAL A 37 -8.02 -11.57 -12.78
C VAL A 37 -6.50 -11.62 -12.61
N VAL A 38 -5.79 -12.43 -13.40
CA VAL A 38 -4.34 -12.60 -13.31
C VAL A 38 -3.64 -11.31 -13.73
N ASP A 39 -4.09 -10.69 -14.83
CA ASP A 39 -3.59 -9.42 -15.33
C ASP A 39 -3.75 -8.29 -14.31
N ILE A 40 -4.87 -8.28 -13.57
CA ILE A 40 -5.11 -7.31 -12.51
C ILE A 40 -4.16 -7.51 -11.34
N GLU A 41 -3.91 -8.75 -10.90
CA GLU A 41 -2.97 -9.00 -9.80
C GLU A 41 -1.53 -8.66 -10.19
N VAL A 42 -1.10 -8.97 -11.42
CA VAL A 42 0.22 -8.53 -11.96
C VAL A 42 0.34 -7.00 -11.93
N ALA A 43 -0.72 -6.30 -12.32
CA ALA A 43 -0.74 -4.84 -12.28
C ALA A 43 -0.70 -4.27 -10.86
N ILE A 44 -1.33 -4.93 -9.88
CA ILE A 44 -1.25 -4.57 -8.47
C ILE A 44 0.19 -4.72 -7.96
N ASP A 45 0.85 -5.82 -8.29
CA ASP A 45 2.24 -6.06 -7.86
C ASP A 45 3.20 -5.02 -8.46
N ALA A 46 3.05 -4.70 -9.75
CA ALA A 46 3.81 -3.63 -10.38
C ALA A 46 3.56 -2.27 -9.71
N TRP A 47 2.30 -1.98 -9.35
CA TRP A 47 1.94 -0.75 -8.64
C TRP A 47 2.54 -0.70 -7.22
N ARG A 48 2.56 -1.80 -6.46
CA ARG A 48 3.15 -1.83 -5.10
C ARG A 48 4.64 -1.49 -5.10
N MET A 49 5.36 -1.90 -6.15
CA MET A 49 6.81 -1.67 -6.27
C MET A 49 7.16 -0.23 -6.64
N THR A 50 6.31 0.42 -7.43
CA THR A 50 6.59 1.76 -7.99
C THR A 50 5.84 2.88 -7.29
N ARG A 51 4.62 2.60 -6.79
CA ARG A 51 3.64 3.53 -6.22
C ARG A 51 3.75 4.95 -6.79
N PRO A 52 3.36 5.16 -8.05
CA PRO A 52 3.52 6.45 -8.72
C PRO A 52 2.90 7.60 -7.90
N GLY A 53 3.68 8.65 -7.64
CA GLY A 53 3.30 9.79 -6.80
C GLY A 53 3.57 9.61 -5.30
N ALA A 54 4.04 8.44 -4.87
CA ALA A 54 4.42 8.11 -3.49
C ALA A 54 5.74 7.32 -3.44
N GLU A 55 6.66 7.61 -4.37
CA GLU A 55 7.96 6.96 -4.52
C GLU A 55 8.82 7.14 -3.25
N ALA A 56 8.71 8.30 -2.61
CA ALA A 56 9.39 8.63 -1.34
C ALA A 56 8.57 8.24 -0.08
N GLY A 57 7.43 7.57 -0.25
CA GLY A 57 6.46 7.31 0.81
C GLY A 57 5.39 8.41 0.92
N ASP A 58 4.38 8.14 1.76
CA ASP A 58 3.19 9.00 1.88
C ASP A 58 3.44 10.27 2.72
N SER A 59 4.65 10.42 3.28
CA SER A 59 5.04 11.58 4.08
C SER A 59 6.56 11.72 4.12
N ALA A 60 7.04 12.95 4.19
CA ALA A 60 8.44 13.23 4.46
C ALA A 60 8.80 12.64 5.84
N GLY A 61 9.61 11.57 5.84
CA GLY A 61 10.13 10.97 7.07
C GLY A 61 10.98 11.95 7.88
N ARG A 62 11.32 11.57 9.11
CA ARG A 62 12.30 12.34 9.91
C ARG A 62 13.71 12.04 9.41
N THR A 63 14.57 13.05 9.41
CA THR A 63 16.01 12.85 9.16
C THR A 63 16.55 11.77 10.10
N SER A 64 17.24 10.78 9.53
CA SER A 64 17.88 9.72 10.32
C SER A 64 19.00 10.31 11.16
N THR A 65 18.99 10.08 12.47
CA THR A 65 20.10 10.44 13.36
C THR A 65 21.22 9.41 13.35
N ARG A 66 21.07 8.31 12.60
CA ARG A 66 21.99 7.17 12.62
C ARG A 66 23.27 7.40 11.79
N PHE A 67 23.22 8.36 10.88
CA PHE A 67 24.32 8.69 9.96
C PHE A 67 24.72 10.17 10.06
N MET A 68 24.37 10.82 11.17
CA MET A 68 24.81 12.17 11.50
C MET A 68 26.08 12.12 12.34
#